data_AF-A0A7S2R9U6-F1
#
_entry.id   AF-A0A7S2R9U6-F1
#
_cell.length_a   1.000
_cell.length_b   1.000
_cell.length_c   1.000
_cell.angle_alpha   90.00
_cell.angle_beta   90.00
_cell.angle_gamma   90.00
#
_symmetry.space_group_name_H-M   'P 1'
#
loop_
_entity.id
_entity.type
_entity.pdbx_description
1 polymer ?
#
loop_
_entity_poly.entity_id
_entity_poly.type
_entity_poly.pdbx_seq_one_letter_code
_entity_poly.pdbx_strand_id
1 'polypeptide(L)'
;MVEDLKLRGNEAFARGAFDVAEQLYSEAIDLAPSSHVLWSNRAAARLQLKQHESALSDAEQCIVLEPSWVKGYHRRALALKGLERMDEAFQSYQEACRQAPEDLWVRREMKKFRHELVKWNASRPVTSSDHFVSIFKRLDDIWDRLSTLAYFWNASDSGERLMIFQRFLEVLAGGSTPADPSVYTEEMMQPLPTKNYEHASKEPISLWMDFFNSLESGQKVELFARLWDVTSEAEKGLIVKDLQFFVLGSAETADQRADEVDE
;
A
#
# COMPACT_ATOMS: atom_id res chain seq x y z
N MET A 1 15.75 34.91 -25.02
CA MET A 1 14.28 35.06 -24.89
C MET A 1 13.71 33.98 -23.99
N VAL A 2 13.72 32.70 -24.37
CA VAL A 2 13.21 31.58 -23.53
C VAL A 2 13.87 31.52 -22.15
N GLU A 3 15.20 31.64 -22.09
CA GLU A 3 15.93 31.58 -20.82
C GLU A 3 15.59 32.74 -19.87
N ASP A 4 15.36 33.95 -20.42
CA ASP A 4 14.92 35.12 -19.66
C ASP A 4 13.52 34.93 -19.08
N LEU A 5 12.57 34.45 -19.90
CA LEU A 5 11.21 34.13 -19.45
C LEU A 5 11.21 33.05 -18.36
N LYS A 6 12.02 32.01 -18.53
CA LYS A 6 12.21 30.96 -17.51
C LYS A 6 12.77 31.53 -16.21
N LEU A 7 13.79 32.39 -16.29
CA LEU A 7 14.41 33.00 -15.11
C LEU A 7 13.42 33.89 -14.35
N ARG A 8 12.72 34.78 -15.07
CA ARG A 8 11.68 35.64 -14.48
C ARG A 8 10.53 34.82 -13.91
N GLY A 9 10.16 33.72 -14.56
CA GLY A 9 9.17 32.77 -14.06
C GLY A 9 9.62 32.12 -12.75
N ASN A 10 10.89 31.71 -12.65
CA ASN A 10 11.47 31.16 -11.43
C ASN A 10 11.49 32.21 -10.30
N GLU A 11 11.83 33.46 -10.59
CA GLU A 11 11.80 34.57 -9.63
C GLU A 11 10.39 34.92 -9.15
N ALA A 12 9.41 34.90 -10.05
CA ALA A 12 8.00 35.08 -9.70
C ALA A 12 7.52 33.93 -8.79
N PHE A 13 7.87 32.69 -9.14
CA PHE A 13 7.55 31.51 -8.34
C PHE A 13 8.17 31.60 -6.94
N ALA A 14 9.45 31.97 -6.83
CA ALA A 14 10.14 32.12 -5.56
C ALA A 14 9.52 33.21 -4.65
N ARG A 15 8.89 34.24 -5.24
CA ARG A 15 8.14 35.28 -4.52
C ARG A 15 6.69 34.92 -4.21
N GLY A 16 6.22 33.74 -4.62
CA GLY A 16 4.83 33.31 -4.46
C GLY A 16 3.84 33.92 -5.46
N ALA A 17 4.32 34.65 -6.48
CA ALA A 17 3.50 35.16 -7.57
C ALA A 17 3.29 34.06 -8.62
N PHE A 18 2.50 33.05 -8.25
CA PHE A 18 2.35 31.81 -9.03
C PHE A 18 1.57 32.00 -10.34
N ASP A 19 0.62 32.94 -10.36
CA ASP A 19 -0.09 33.40 -11.56
C ASP A 19 0.87 34.01 -12.59
N VAL A 20 1.74 34.91 -12.13
CA VAL A 20 2.78 35.52 -12.97
C VAL A 20 3.78 34.47 -13.45
N ALA A 21 4.17 33.54 -12.58
CA ALA A 21 5.05 32.44 -12.95
C ALA A 21 4.42 31.54 -14.03
N GLU A 22 3.14 31.18 -13.89
CA GLU A 22 2.40 30.39 -14.88
C GLU A 22 2.39 31.08 -16.25
N GLN A 23 2.11 32.38 -16.28
CA GLN A 23 2.10 33.16 -17.52
C GLN A 23 3.49 33.15 -18.18
N LEU A 24 4.54 33.46 -17.43
CA LEU A 24 5.92 33.52 -17.95
C LEU A 24 6.39 32.15 -18.46
N TYR A 25 6.05 31.06 -17.77
CA TYR A 25 6.35 29.72 -18.28
C TYR A 25 5.53 29.37 -19.52
N SER A 26 4.29 29.83 -19.62
CA SER A 26 3.47 29.61 -20.83
C SER A 26 4.07 30.31 -22.05
N GLU A 27 4.46 31.58 -21.91
CA GLU A 27 5.18 32.32 -22.96
C GLU A 27 6.50 31.62 -23.33
N ALA A 28 7.22 31.07 -22.34
CA ALA A 28 8.44 30.30 -22.61
C ALA A 28 8.17 28.98 -23.34
N ILE A 29 7.06 28.29 -23.03
CA ILE A 29 6.62 27.05 -23.68
C ILE A 29 6.23 27.31 -25.13
N ASP A 30 5.52 28.41 -25.41
CA ASP A 30 5.15 28.78 -26.79
C ASP A 30 6.38 28.93 -27.70
N LEU A 31 7.50 29.39 -27.13
CA LEU A 31 8.77 29.53 -27.82
C LEU A 31 9.62 28.24 -27.82
N ALA A 32 9.43 27.35 -26.86
CA ALA A 32 10.22 26.12 -26.68
C ALA A 32 9.36 24.95 -26.14
N PRO A 33 8.42 24.41 -26.96
CA PRO A 33 7.44 23.45 -26.51
C PRO A 33 8.02 22.07 -26.16
N SER A 34 9.25 21.77 -26.60
CA SER A 34 9.95 20.53 -26.29
C SER A 34 10.70 20.53 -24.95
N SER A 35 10.67 21.64 -24.20
CA SER A 35 11.40 21.76 -22.93
C SER A 35 10.62 21.16 -21.76
N HIS A 36 10.89 19.89 -21.41
CA HIS A 36 10.29 19.22 -20.25
C HIS A 36 10.43 20.02 -18.94
N VAL A 37 11.51 20.80 -18.79
CA VAL A 37 11.74 21.66 -17.62
C VAL A 37 10.69 22.76 -17.51
N LEU A 38 10.30 23.39 -18.62
CA LEU A 38 9.29 24.45 -18.61
C LEU A 38 7.91 23.89 -18.26
N TRP A 39 7.55 22.73 -18.81
CA TRP A 39 6.31 22.03 -18.46
C TRP A 39 6.27 21.67 -16.96
N SER A 40 7.35 21.14 -16.40
CA SER A 40 7.43 20.84 -14.96
C SER A 40 7.39 22.08 -14.06
N ASN A 41 7.97 23.19 -14.51
CA ASN A 41 7.92 24.46 -13.80
C ASN A 41 6.52 25.07 -13.81
N ARG A 42 5.82 25.03 -14.95
CA ARG A 42 4.42 25.46 -15.03
C ARG A 42 3.50 24.56 -14.21
N ALA A 43 3.68 23.24 -14.26
CA ALA A 43 2.99 22.30 -13.37
C ALA A 43 3.18 22.68 -11.90
N ALA A 44 4.40 23.05 -11.49
CA ALA A 44 4.66 23.50 -10.12
C ALA A 44 3.86 24.75 -9.74
N ALA A 45 3.80 25.76 -10.63
CA ALA A 45 3.01 26.98 -10.41
C ALA A 45 1.52 26.66 -10.27
N ARG A 46 0.99 25.84 -11.18
CA ARG A 46 -0.40 25.39 -11.19
C ARG A 46 -0.79 24.59 -9.94
N LEU A 47 0.12 23.77 -9.41
CA LEU A 47 -0.08 23.08 -8.13
C LEU A 47 -0.26 24.06 -6.97
N GLN A 48 0.50 25.15 -6.92
CA GLN A 48 0.36 26.18 -5.89
C GLN A 48 -0.95 26.96 -6.04
N LEU A 49 -1.41 27.15 -7.28
CA LEU A 49 -2.71 27.73 -7.60
C LEU A 49 -3.89 26.76 -7.41
N LYS A 50 -3.65 25.52 -6.98
CA LYS A 50 -4.65 24.44 -6.86
C LYS A 50 -5.36 24.08 -8.18
N GLN A 51 -4.74 24.37 -9.31
CA GLN A 51 -5.21 24.00 -10.65
C GLN A 51 -4.71 22.59 -10.98
N HIS A 52 -5.26 21.59 -10.29
CA HIS A 52 -4.69 20.24 -10.27
C HIS A 52 -4.79 19.52 -11.62
N GLU A 53 -5.88 19.68 -12.36
CA GLU A 53 -6.06 19.11 -13.71
C GLU A 53 -5.05 19.69 -14.71
N SER A 54 -4.87 21.02 -14.70
CA SER A 54 -3.90 21.68 -15.57
C SER A 54 -2.46 21.30 -15.21
N ALA A 55 -2.16 21.15 -13.92
CA ALA A 55 -0.88 20.66 -13.45
C ALA A 55 -0.63 19.21 -13.86
N LEU A 56 -1.67 18.36 -13.84
CA LEU A 56 -1.59 16.98 -14.28
C LEU A 56 -1.24 16.90 -15.77
N SER A 57 -1.94 17.67 -16.62
CA SER A 57 -1.66 17.74 -18.05
C SER A 57 -0.22 18.17 -18.34
N ASP A 58 0.28 19.20 -17.64
CA ASP A 58 1.67 19.64 -17.79
C ASP A 58 2.69 18.58 -17.32
N ALA A 59 2.38 17.87 -16.24
CA ALA A 59 3.24 16.81 -15.73
C ALA A 59 3.30 15.61 -16.69
N GLU A 60 2.19 15.25 -17.32
CA GLU A 60 2.13 14.21 -18.34
C GLU A 60 2.92 14.61 -19.58
N GLN A 61 2.80 15.87 -20.03
CA GLN A 61 3.61 16.37 -21.13
C GLN A 61 5.11 16.38 -20.80
N CYS A 62 5.47 16.72 -19.56
CA CYS A 62 6.84 16.60 -19.07
C CYS A 62 7.38 15.16 -19.16
N ILE A 63 6.56 14.16 -18.80
CA ILE A 63 6.94 12.73 -18.86
C ILE A 63 7.06 12.26 -20.32
N VAL A 64 6.17 12.71 -21.21
CA VAL A 64 6.26 12.41 -22.66
C VAL A 64 7.56 12.95 -23.25
N LEU A 65 7.95 14.17 -22.88
CA LEU A 65 9.15 14.81 -23.40
C LEU A 65 10.45 14.25 -22.81
N GLU A 66 10.45 13.84 -21.54
CA GLU A 66 11.61 13.23 -20.89
C GLU A 66 11.18 12.14 -19.89
N PRO A 67 10.99 10.89 -20.37
CA PRO A 67 10.51 9.79 -19.54
C PRO A 67 11.45 9.36 -18.43
N SER A 68 12.75 9.70 -18.50
CA SER A 68 13.73 9.36 -17.47
C SER A 68 13.77 10.38 -16.32
N TRP A 69 13.14 11.55 -16.49
CA TRP A 69 13.24 12.63 -15.52
C TRP A 69 12.18 12.54 -14.43
N VAL A 70 12.60 12.04 -13.28
CA VAL A 70 11.75 11.74 -12.11
C VAL A 70 10.92 12.91 -11.59
N LYS A 71 11.32 14.16 -11.87
CA LYS A 71 10.53 15.34 -11.47
C LYS A 71 9.17 15.40 -12.18
N GLY A 72 9.04 14.90 -13.41
CA GLY A 72 7.76 14.83 -14.12
C GLY A 72 6.75 13.95 -13.38
N TYR A 73 7.16 12.74 -13.01
CA TYR A 73 6.34 11.80 -12.22
C TYR A 73 5.98 12.35 -10.84
N HIS A 74 6.90 13.05 -10.17
CA HIS A 74 6.58 13.73 -8.91
C HIS A 74 5.53 14.83 -9.08
N ARG A 75 5.60 15.64 -10.15
CA ARG A 75 4.54 16.63 -10.44
C ARG A 75 3.20 15.96 -10.70
N ARG A 76 3.19 14.86 -11.46
CA ARG A 76 2.00 14.04 -11.74
C ARG A 76 1.40 13.52 -10.44
N ALA A 77 2.21 12.94 -9.56
CA ALA A 77 1.76 12.42 -8.27
C ALA A 77 1.17 13.52 -7.36
N LEU A 78 1.78 14.70 -7.30
CA LEU A 78 1.25 15.83 -6.53
C LEU A 78 -0.08 16.36 -7.10
N ALA A 79 -0.21 16.40 -8.42
CA ALA A 79 -1.45 16.81 -9.09
C ALA A 79 -2.58 15.81 -8.78
N LEU A 80 -2.31 14.52 -8.95
CA LEU A 80 -3.25 13.45 -8.62
C LEU A 80 -3.64 13.44 -7.13
N LYS A 81 -2.69 13.75 -6.24
CA LYS A 81 -2.97 13.93 -4.80
C LYS A 81 -3.97 15.07 -4.55
N GLY A 82 -3.81 16.20 -5.24
CA GLY A 82 -4.74 17.32 -5.18
C GLY A 82 -6.14 16.99 -5.72
N LEU A 83 -6.23 16.02 -6.64
CA LEU A 83 -7.48 15.47 -7.17
C LEU A 83 -8.05 14.31 -6.34
N GLU A 84 -7.44 13.99 -5.19
CA GLU A 84 -7.76 12.81 -4.36
C GLU A 84 -7.62 11.45 -5.09
N ARG A 85 -6.91 11.41 -6.23
CA ARG A 85 -6.63 10.19 -7.02
C ARG A 85 -5.39 9.48 -6.49
N MET A 86 -5.45 9.05 -5.23
CA MET A 86 -4.30 8.53 -4.47
C MET A 86 -3.66 7.28 -5.08
N ASP A 87 -4.45 6.39 -5.67
CA ASP A 87 -3.96 5.17 -6.33
C ASP A 87 -3.06 5.50 -7.51
N GLU A 88 -3.48 6.45 -8.35
CA GLU A 88 -2.72 6.88 -9.52
C GLU A 88 -1.49 7.70 -9.11
N ALA A 89 -1.57 8.46 -8.01
CA ALA A 89 -0.43 9.13 -7.42
C ALA A 89 0.63 8.12 -6.94
N PHE A 90 0.20 7.01 -6.32
CA PHE A 90 1.08 5.92 -5.92
C PHE A 90 1.76 5.28 -7.14
N GLN A 91 1.01 4.99 -8.20
CA GLN A 91 1.55 4.45 -9.44
C GLN A 91 2.60 5.39 -10.07
N SER A 92 2.34 6.70 -10.05
CA SER A 92 3.30 7.71 -10.54
C SER A 92 4.61 7.69 -9.74
N TYR A 93 4.57 7.55 -8.43
CA TYR A 93 5.79 7.37 -7.63
C TYR A 93 6.49 6.03 -7.91
N GLN A 94 5.75 4.95 -8.13
CA GLN A 94 6.34 3.68 -8.54
C GLN A 94 7.05 3.77 -9.90
N GLU A 95 6.48 4.52 -10.84
CA GLU A 95 7.15 4.84 -12.11
C GLU A 95 8.43 5.64 -11.87
N ALA A 96 8.39 6.68 -11.03
CA ALA A 96 9.59 7.44 -10.66
C ALA A 96 10.70 6.53 -10.08
N CYS A 97 10.34 5.62 -9.17
CA CYS A 97 11.27 4.63 -8.60
C CYS A 97 11.84 3.67 -9.66
N ARG A 98 11.06 3.32 -10.69
CA ARG A 98 11.54 2.47 -11.79
C ARG A 98 12.54 3.21 -12.68
N GLN A 99 12.33 4.51 -12.91
CA GLN A 99 13.25 5.32 -13.72
C GLN A 99 14.57 5.63 -12.99
N ALA A 100 14.52 5.86 -11.67
CA ALA A 100 15.72 6.11 -10.88
C ALA A 100 15.71 5.31 -9.55
N PRO A 101 16.00 3.99 -9.60
CA PRO A 101 15.89 3.11 -8.44
C PRO A 101 16.82 3.49 -7.29
N GLU A 102 17.99 4.07 -7.59
CA GLU A 102 18.99 4.49 -6.59
C GLU A 102 18.88 5.98 -6.18
N ASP A 103 17.90 6.73 -6.73
CA ASP A 103 17.72 8.13 -6.36
C ASP A 103 17.13 8.25 -4.95
N LEU A 104 17.96 8.73 -4.02
CA LEU A 104 17.58 8.93 -2.62
C LEU A 104 16.44 9.94 -2.44
N TRP A 105 16.32 10.93 -3.32
CA TRP A 105 15.22 11.88 -3.29
C TRP A 105 13.90 11.19 -3.65
N VAL A 106 13.87 10.38 -4.70
CA VAL A 106 12.68 9.62 -5.09
C VAL A 106 12.26 8.65 -4.00
N ARG A 107 13.20 7.89 -3.42
CA ARG A 107 12.94 6.99 -2.29
C ARG A 107 12.36 7.73 -1.08
N ARG A 108 12.87 8.93 -0.79
CA ARG A 108 12.37 9.76 0.31
C ARG A 108 10.95 10.27 0.05
N GLU A 109 10.66 10.78 -1.15
CA GLU A 109 9.32 11.25 -1.49
C GLU A 109 8.30 10.11 -1.52
N MET A 110 8.66 8.94 -2.05
CA MET A 110 7.82 7.75 -2.00
C MET A 110 7.52 7.32 -0.57
N LYS A 111 8.53 7.31 0.32
CA LYS A 111 8.34 7.01 1.74
C LYS A 111 7.38 7.99 2.39
N LYS A 112 7.54 9.30 2.18
CA LYS A 112 6.61 10.32 2.70
C LYS A 112 5.18 10.08 2.20
N PHE A 113 5.04 9.84 0.90
CA PHE A 113 3.73 9.59 0.29
C PHE A 113 3.06 8.34 0.86
N ARG A 114 3.79 7.25 1.10
CA ARG A 114 3.27 6.06 1.78
C ARG A 114 2.72 6.37 3.17
N HIS A 115 3.40 7.18 3.96
CA HIS A 115 2.89 7.60 5.28
C HIS A 115 1.62 8.46 5.16
N GLU A 116 1.55 9.39 4.20
CA GLU A 116 0.35 10.17 3.92
C GLU A 116 -0.81 9.28 3.47
N LEU A 117 -0.53 8.30 2.61
CA LEU A 117 -1.51 7.37 2.07
C LEU A 117 -2.11 6.47 3.15
N VAL A 118 -1.30 5.98 4.10
CA VAL A 118 -1.80 5.24 5.27
C VAL A 118 -2.78 6.08 6.07
N LYS A 119 -2.44 7.34 6.36
CA LYS A 119 -3.36 8.26 7.08
C LYS A 119 -4.63 8.54 6.28
N TRP A 120 -4.50 8.74 4.98
CA TRP A 120 -5.65 8.97 4.09
C TRP A 120 -6.58 7.76 4.07
N ASN A 121 -6.03 6.54 3.97
CA ASN A 121 -6.80 5.30 4.05
C ASN A 121 -7.44 5.11 5.43
N ALA A 122 -6.72 5.40 6.51
CA ALA A 122 -7.24 5.29 7.87
C ALA A 122 -8.36 6.31 8.18
N SER A 123 -8.54 7.34 7.34
CA SER A 123 -9.60 8.34 7.48
C SER A 123 -10.87 8.00 6.70
N ARG A 124 -10.89 6.88 5.96
CA ARG A 124 -11.98 6.52 5.05
C ARG A 124 -12.40 5.06 5.27
N PRO A 125 -13.69 4.74 5.10
CA PRO A 125 -14.14 3.35 5.15
C PRO A 125 -13.52 2.52 4.02
N VAL A 126 -13.21 1.27 4.32
CA VAL A 126 -12.84 0.27 3.32
C VAL A 126 -14.12 -0.15 2.60
N THR A 127 -14.09 -0.11 1.26
CA THR A 127 -15.28 -0.29 0.42
C THR A 127 -15.39 -1.69 -0.18
N SER A 128 -14.30 -2.46 -0.22
CA SER A 128 -14.25 -3.81 -0.79
C SER A 128 -12.97 -4.53 -0.39
N SER A 129 -12.93 -5.86 -0.57
CA SER A 129 -11.72 -6.66 -0.39
C SER A 129 -10.58 -6.23 -1.33
N ASP A 130 -10.89 -5.81 -2.56
CA ASP A 130 -9.89 -5.28 -3.51
C ASP A 130 -9.25 -4.00 -2.99
N HIS A 131 -10.08 -3.11 -2.44
CA HIS A 131 -9.61 -1.88 -1.82
C HIS A 131 -8.73 -2.23 -0.60
N PHE A 132 -9.14 -3.17 0.25
CA PHE A 132 -8.33 -3.58 1.40
C PHE A 132 -6.98 -4.18 1.01
N VAL A 133 -6.95 -5.12 0.06
CA VAL A 133 -5.70 -5.74 -0.41
C VAL A 133 -4.75 -4.69 -0.99
N SER A 134 -5.30 -3.68 -1.68
CA SER A 134 -4.54 -2.53 -2.18
C SER A 134 -3.95 -1.69 -1.04
N ILE A 135 -4.70 -1.43 0.04
CA ILE A 135 -4.19 -0.76 1.25
C ILE A 135 -3.06 -1.58 1.88
N PHE A 136 -3.31 -2.87 2.12
CA PHE A 136 -2.38 -3.78 2.78
C PHE A 136 -1.05 -3.90 2.04
N LYS A 137 -1.08 -4.02 0.71
CA LYS A 137 0.12 -4.09 -0.15
C LYS A 137 1.00 -2.83 -0.06
N ARG A 138 0.43 -1.69 0.35
CA ARG A 138 1.13 -0.39 0.43
C ARG A 138 1.67 -0.07 1.82
N LEU A 139 1.35 -0.89 2.83
CA LEU A 139 1.96 -0.77 4.15
C LEU A 139 3.45 -1.04 4.01
N ASP A 140 4.29 -0.13 4.51
CA ASP A 140 5.75 -0.26 4.42
C ASP A 140 6.30 -1.20 5.49
N ASP A 141 5.68 -1.19 6.67
CA ASP A 141 6.13 -1.94 7.82
C ASP A 141 5.56 -3.36 7.78
N ILE A 142 6.46 -4.32 7.83
CA ILE A 142 6.14 -5.73 7.98
C ILE A 142 5.29 -5.98 9.23
N TRP A 143 5.54 -5.26 10.31
CA TRP A 143 4.81 -5.41 11.56
C TRP A 143 3.40 -4.86 11.48
N ASP A 144 3.15 -3.79 10.71
CA ASP A 144 1.79 -3.31 10.47
C ASP A 144 0.96 -4.37 9.71
N ARG A 145 1.58 -5.07 8.75
CA ARG A 145 0.94 -6.17 8.01
C ARG A 145 0.70 -7.40 8.88
N LEU A 146 1.70 -7.85 9.63
CA LEU A 146 1.57 -8.98 10.56
C LEU A 146 0.54 -8.70 11.65
N SER A 147 0.52 -7.48 12.20
CA SER A 147 -0.51 -7.06 13.16
C SER A 147 -1.89 -7.18 12.55
N THR A 148 -2.09 -6.61 11.37
CA THR A 148 -3.39 -6.68 10.67
C THR A 148 -3.88 -8.12 10.52
N LEU A 149 -3.01 -9.03 10.08
CA LEU A 149 -3.34 -10.47 9.95
C LEU A 149 -3.68 -11.10 11.31
N ALA A 150 -2.90 -10.81 12.35
CA ALA A 150 -3.14 -11.34 13.69
C ALA A 150 -4.46 -10.83 14.31
N TYR A 151 -4.79 -9.55 14.10
CA TYR A 151 -6.06 -8.98 14.54
C TYR A 151 -7.25 -9.58 13.80
N PHE A 152 -7.16 -9.78 12.48
CA PHE A 152 -8.19 -10.44 11.69
C PHE A 152 -8.38 -11.90 12.09
N TRP A 153 -7.28 -12.61 12.37
CA TRP A 153 -7.33 -13.98 12.88
C TRP A 153 -8.07 -14.03 14.22
N ASN A 154 -7.75 -13.11 15.13
CA ASN A 154 -8.38 -13.05 16.45
C ASN A 154 -9.84 -12.59 16.43
N ALA A 155 -10.24 -11.78 15.46
CA ALA A 155 -11.65 -11.42 15.23
C ALA A 155 -12.48 -12.56 14.62
N SER A 156 -11.81 -13.51 13.97
CA SER A 156 -12.48 -14.71 13.45
C SER A 156 -12.79 -15.67 14.60
N ASP A 157 -13.93 -16.36 14.54
CA ASP A 157 -14.22 -17.46 15.47
C ASP A 157 -13.40 -18.73 15.15
N SER A 158 -13.53 -19.78 15.96
CA SER A 158 -12.76 -21.02 15.78
C SER A 158 -13.04 -21.72 14.44
N GLY A 159 -14.28 -21.72 13.98
CA GLY A 159 -14.68 -22.30 12.71
C GLY A 159 -14.13 -21.50 11.52
N GLU A 160 -14.24 -20.18 11.58
CA GLU A 160 -13.66 -19.28 10.57
C GLU A 160 -12.14 -19.43 10.48
N ARG A 161 -11.44 -19.51 11.61
CA ARG A 161 -9.99 -19.75 11.64
C ARG A 161 -9.63 -21.11 11.04
N LEU A 162 -10.41 -22.16 11.32
CA LEU A 162 -10.19 -23.47 10.72
C LEU A 162 -10.32 -23.40 9.20
N MET A 163 -11.35 -22.72 8.68
CA MET A 163 -11.52 -22.53 7.24
C MET A 163 -10.36 -21.72 6.62
N ILE A 164 -9.91 -20.65 7.29
CA ILE A 164 -8.75 -19.86 6.86
C ILE A 164 -7.50 -20.74 6.81
N PHE A 165 -7.27 -21.54 7.85
CA PHE A 165 -6.12 -22.43 7.95
C PHE A 165 -6.14 -23.54 6.89
N GLN A 166 -7.29 -24.17 6.65
CA GLN A 166 -7.45 -25.17 5.60
C GLN A 166 -7.19 -24.56 4.22
N ARG A 167 -7.75 -23.38 3.94
CA ARG A 167 -7.49 -22.65 2.70
C ARG A 167 -6.00 -22.33 2.53
N PHE A 168 -5.34 -21.98 3.61
CA PHE A 168 -3.92 -21.71 3.63
C PHE A 168 -3.08 -22.95 3.28
N LEU A 169 -3.43 -24.11 3.83
CA LEU A 169 -2.80 -25.38 3.50
C LEU A 169 -2.96 -25.74 2.01
N GLU A 170 -4.14 -25.52 1.43
CA GLU A 170 -4.38 -25.73 -0.01
C GLU A 170 -3.47 -24.86 -0.88
N VAL A 171 -3.32 -23.58 -0.50
CA VAL A 171 -2.43 -22.62 -1.19
C VAL A 171 -0.97 -23.06 -1.08
N LEU A 172 -0.52 -23.49 0.10
CA LEU A 172 0.84 -23.99 0.32
C LEU A 172 1.13 -25.28 -0.45
N ALA A 173 0.13 -26.16 -0.59
CA ALA A 173 0.26 -27.42 -1.31
C ALA A 173 0.23 -27.26 -2.84
N GLY A 174 0.12 -26.03 -3.35
CA GLY A 174 0.05 -25.74 -4.79
C GLY A 174 -1.14 -26.40 -5.48
N GLY A 175 -2.25 -26.62 -4.74
CA GLY A 175 -3.42 -27.35 -5.21
C GLY A 175 -3.35 -28.88 -5.04
N SER A 176 -2.29 -29.41 -4.42
CA SER A 176 -2.24 -30.81 -3.97
C SER A 176 -3.00 -30.95 -2.66
N THR A 177 -3.47 -32.16 -2.32
CA THR A 177 -4.10 -32.41 -1.02
C THR A 177 -3.07 -32.17 0.10
N PRO A 178 -3.34 -31.29 1.07
CA PRO A 178 -2.50 -31.19 2.28
C PRO A 178 -2.44 -32.54 3.02
N ALA A 179 -1.49 -32.68 3.94
CA ALA A 179 -1.56 -33.75 4.95
C ALA A 179 -2.97 -33.76 5.56
N ASP A 180 -3.53 -34.95 5.78
CA ASP A 180 -4.96 -35.20 6.02
C ASP A 180 -5.67 -34.05 6.77
N PRO A 181 -6.46 -33.21 6.06
CA PRO A 181 -7.05 -32.00 6.65
C PRO A 181 -7.96 -32.27 7.85
N SER A 182 -8.43 -33.52 8.03
CA SER A 182 -9.25 -33.90 9.18
C SER A 182 -8.48 -33.99 10.50
N VAL A 183 -7.15 -33.93 10.48
CA VAL A 183 -6.33 -33.89 11.71
C VAL A 183 -6.47 -32.53 12.41
N TYR A 184 -6.87 -31.48 11.69
CA TYR A 184 -7.01 -30.13 12.25
C TYR A 184 -8.44 -29.84 12.67
N THR A 185 -8.61 -29.47 13.94
CA THR A 185 -9.92 -29.18 14.53
C THR A 185 -10.08 -27.70 14.89
N GLU A 186 -11.32 -27.26 15.12
CA GLU A 186 -11.62 -25.91 15.60
C GLU A 186 -10.94 -25.58 16.94
N GLU A 187 -10.81 -26.59 17.82
CA GLU A 187 -10.20 -26.43 19.15
C GLU A 187 -8.71 -26.09 19.05
N MET A 188 -8.03 -26.50 17.98
CA MET A 188 -6.64 -26.15 17.72
C MET A 188 -6.47 -24.71 17.23
N MET A 189 -7.54 -24.06 16.76
CA MET A 189 -7.50 -22.73 16.15
C MET A 189 -7.58 -21.61 17.19
N GLN A 190 -6.59 -21.59 18.07
CA GLN A 190 -6.50 -20.64 19.16
C GLN A 190 -6.17 -19.21 18.68
N PRO A 191 -6.58 -18.16 19.43
CA PRO A 191 -6.15 -16.79 19.14
C PRO A 191 -4.63 -16.64 19.21
N LEU A 192 -4.07 -15.82 18.33
CA LEU A 192 -2.66 -15.43 18.36
C LEU A 192 -2.42 -14.43 19.50
N PRO A 193 -1.27 -14.48 20.20
CA PRO A 193 -0.96 -13.53 21.26
C PRO A 193 -0.67 -12.14 20.70
N THR A 194 -1.64 -11.22 20.78
CA THR A 194 -1.56 -9.86 20.20
C THR A 194 -0.37 -9.04 20.68
N LYS A 195 0.15 -9.31 21.89
CA LYS A 195 1.36 -8.67 22.43
C LYS A 195 2.59 -8.82 21.53
N ASN A 196 2.67 -9.90 20.76
CA ASN A 196 3.76 -10.14 19.80
C ASN A 196 3.64 -9.27 18.54
N TYR A 197 2.49 -8.61 18.37
CA TYR A 197 2.14 -7.76 17.24
C TYR A 197 1.72 -6.36 17.70
N GLU A 198 2.06 -5.95 18.92
CA GLU A 198 1.81 -4.58 19.38
C GLU A 198 2.81 -3.62 18.72
N HIS A 199 2.43 -3.04 17.59
CA HIS A 199 3.16 -1.94 16.95
C HIS A 199 2.49 -0.58 17.20
N ALA A 200 3.23 0.52 17.04
CA ALA A 200 2.86 1.85 17.51
C ALA A 200 1.60 2.48 16.84
N SER A 201 1.16 1.95 15.71
CA SER A 201 0.07 2.48 14.87
C SER A 201 -1.31 1.99 15.34
N LYS A 202 -1.78 2.49 16.50
CA LYS A 202 -3.08 2.09 17.09
C LYS A 202 -4.33 2.52 16.30
N GLU A 203 -4.20 3.45 15.35
CA GLU A 203 -5.32 4.19 14.78
C GLU A 203 -5.93 3.65 13.46
N PRO A 204 -5.25 2.87 12.58
CA PRO A 204 -5.89 2.32 11.36
C PRO A 204 -6.72 1.05 11.60
N ILE A 205 -6.45 0.32 12.70
CA ILE A 205 -6.98 -1.03 12.90
C ILE A 205 -8.49 -1.01 13.10
N SER A 206 -9.08 -0.02 13.78
CA SER A 206 -10.52 -0.03 14.07
C SER A 206 -11.41 -0.05 12.82
N LEU A 207 -11.17 0.84 11.84
CA LEU A 207 -11.95 0.85 10.59
C LEU A 207 -11.74 -0.42 9.75
N TRP A 208 -10.53 -0.98 9.78
CA TRP A 208 -10.23 -2.22 9.08
C TRP A 208 -10.90 -3.42 9.73
N MET A 209 -11.02 -3.40 11.06
CA MET A 209 -11.76 -4.40 11.82
C MET A 209 -13.26 -4.29 11.57
N ASP A 210 -13.82 -3.08 11.49
CA ASP A 210 -15.23 -2.88 11.14
C ASP A 210 -15.54 -3.46 9.76
N PHE A 211 -14.66 -3.20 8.78
CA PHE A 211 -14.75 -3.81 7.46
C PHE A 211 -14.65 -5.34 7.53
N PHE A 212 -13.63 -5.88 8.19
CA PHE A 212 -13.43 -7.33 8.28
C PHE A 212 -14.59 -8.05 8.95
N ASN A 213 -15.12 -7.48 10.04
CA ASN A 213 -16.24 -8.04 10.78
C ASN A 213 -17.57 -7.99 10.00
N SER A 214 -17.66 -7.10 8.99
CA SER A 214 -18.83 -7.03 8.10
C SER A 214 -18.84 -8.13 7.03
N LEU A 215 -17.72 -8.83 6.82
CA LEU A 215 -17.59 -9.87 5.81
C LEU A 215 -18.22 -11.19 6.29
N GLU A 216 -18.84 -11.92 5.36
CA GLU A 216 -19.24 -13.30 5.59
C GLU A 216 -18.02 -14.21 5.72
N SER A 217 -18.15 -15.35 6.40
CA SER A 217 -17.02 -16.27 6.68
C SER A 217 -16.26 -16.69 5.41
N GLY A 218 -16.95 -17.00 4.31
CA GLY A 218 -16.31 -17.30 3.04
C GLY A 218 -15.52 -16.13 2.44
N GLN A 219 -16.00 -14.90 2.64
CA GLN A 219 -15.31 -13.69 2.19
C GLN A 219 -14.06 -13.40 3.04
N LYS A 220 -14.11 -13.68 4.35
CA LYS A 220 -12.93 -13.59 5.24
C LYS A 220 -11.84 -14.57 4.80
N VAL A 221 -12.21 -15.82 4.51
CA VAL A 221 -11.29 -16.86 4.03
C VAL A 221 -10.61 -16.44 2.73
N GLU A 222 -11.39 -15.95 1.76
CA GLU A 222 -10.82 -15.48 0.49
C GLU A 222 -9.97 -14.22 0.68
N LEU A 223 -10.36 -13.30 1.56
CA LEU A 223 -9.53 -12.15 1.88
C LEU A 223 -8.17 -12.57 2.43
N PHE A 224 -8.12 -13.53 3.37
CA PHE A 224 -6.86 -14.06 3.91
C PHE A 224 -5.95 -14.66 2.82
N ALA A 225 -6.52 -15.47 1.90
CA ALA A 225 -5.77 -16.02 0.78
C ALA A 225 -5.17 -14.92 -0.11
N ARG A 226 -5.95 -13.88 -0.39
CA ARG A 226 -5.47 -12.74 -1.19
C ARG A 226 -4.44 -11.88 -0.47
N LEU A 227 -4.55 -11.74 0.85
CA LEU A 227 -3.54 -11.05 1.66
C LEU A 227 -2.23 -11.85 1.66
N TRP A 228 -2.30 -13.17 1.74
CA TRP A 228 -1.15 -14.06 1.61
C TRP A 228 -0.43 -13.92 0.26
N ASP A 229 -1.16 -13.81 -0.85
CA ASP A 229 -0.55 -13.67 -2.17
C ASP A 229 0.27 -12.39 -2.33
N VAL A 230 -0.02 -11.35 -1.53
CA VAL A 230 0.69 -10.07 -1.56
C VAL A 230 1.72 -9.90 -0.45
N THR A 231 1.88 -10.87 0.46
CA THR A 231 2.99 -10.87 1.44
C THR A 231 4.28 -11.39 0.82
N SER A 232 5.41 -10.90 1.33
CA SER A 232 6.75 -11.36 0.95
C SER A 232 7.07 -12.74 1.53
N GLU A 233 8.02 -13.47 0.94
CA GLU A 233 8.44 -14.79 1.45
C GLU A 233 8.95 -14.75 2.91
N ALA A 234 9.58 -13.64 3.32
CA ALA A 234 10.00 -13.45 4.71
C ALA A 234 8.80 -13.37 5.66
N GLU A 235 7.72 -12.69 5.26
CA GLU A 235 6.48 -12.61 6.03
C GLU A 235 5.76 -13.93 6.10
N LYS A 236 5.68 -14.61 4.96
CA LYS A 236 5.12 -15.95 4.86
C LYS A 236 5.80 -16.90 5.84
N GLY A 237 7.13 -16.85 5.92
CA GLY A 237 7.90 -17.63 6.89
C GLY A 237 7.56 -17.30 8.35
N LEU A 238 7.35 -16.03 8.69
CA LEU A 238 6.93 -15.62 10.05
C LEU A 238 5.52 -16.09 10.38
N ILE A 239 4.56 -15.90 9.46
CA ILE A 239 3.17 -16.34 9.62
C ILE A 239 3.12 -17.86 9.81
N VAL A 240 3.83 -18.62 8.97
CA VAL A 240 3.89 -20.08 9.08
C VAL A 240 4.48 -20.49 10.43
N LYS A 241 5.57 -19.87 10.86
CA LYS A 241 6.20 -20.19 12.16
C LYS A 241 5.24 -19.96 13.33
N ASP A 242 4.51 -18.84 13.32
CA ASP A 242 3.55 -18.53 14.37
C ASP A 242 2.35 -19.51 14.33
N LEU A 243 1.81 -19.81 13.14
CA LEU A 243 0.76 -20.82 13.00
C LEU A 243 1.24 -22.21 13.46
N GLN A 244 2.44 -22.63 13.10
CA GLN A 244 3.02 -23.90 13.58
C GLN A 244 3.13 -23.91 15.11
N PHE A 245 3.60 -22.83 15.71
CA PHE A 245 3.76 -22.78 17.16
C PHE A 245 2.42 -22.77 17.91
N PHE A 246 1.46 -21.96 17.48
CA PHE A 246 0.19 -21.75 18.21
C PHE A 246 -0.93 -22.72 17.80
N VAL A 247 -0.86 -23.33 16.62
CA VAL A 247 -1.85 -24.29 16.12
C VAL A 247 -1.30 -25.72 16.19
N LEU A 248 -0.08 -25.97 15.71
CA LEU A 248 0.47 -27.34 15.67
C LEU A 248 1.17 -27.77 16.97
N GLY A 249 1.79 -26.85 17.72
CA GLY A 249 2.30 -27.15 19.06
C GLY A 249 1.19 -27.56 20.04
N SER A 250 -0.03 -27.07 19.79
CA SER A 250 -1.26 -27.48 20.47
C SER A 250 -1.73 -28.89 20.04
N ALA A 251 -1.46 -29.27 18.79
CA ALA A 251 -1.81 -30.57 18.23
C ALA A 251 -0.86 -31.68 18.70
N GLU A 252 0.45 -31.46 18.75
CA GLU A 252 1.42 -32.42 19.30
C GLU A 252 1.17 -32.73 20.78
N THR A 253 0.68 -31.76 21.54
CA THR A 253 0.28 -31.95 22.94
C THR A 253 -1.10 -32.59 23.12
N ALA A 254 -1.96 -32.53 22.11
CA ALA A 254 -3.23 -33.25 22.07
C ALA A 254 -3.03 -34.74 21.67
N ASP A 255 -2.14 -35.01 20.73
CA ASP A 255 -1.77 -36.38 20.28
C ASP A 255 -1.14 -37.18 21.43
N GLN A 256 -0.23 -36.56 22.19
CA GLN A 256 0.35 -37.15 23.41
C GLN A 256 -0.69 -37.43 24.52
N ARG A 257 -1.79 -36.68 24.57
CA ARG A 257 -2.89 -36.93 25.53
C ARG A 257 -3.87 -37.99 25.04
N ALA A 258 -4.01 -38.21 23.74
CA ALA A 258 -4.84 -39.28 23.21
C ALA A 258 -4.16 -40.65 23.42
N ASP A 259 -2.84 -40.71 23.28
CA ASP A 259 -2.04 -41.92 23.53
C ASP A 259 -1.97 -42.32 25.03
N GLU A 260 -2.14 -41.37 25.96
CA GLU A 260 -2.14 -41.64 27.41
C GLU A 260 -3.51 -42.04 27.98
N VAL A 261 -4.59 -42.03 27.19
CA VAL A 261 -5.95 -42.39 27.63
C VAL A 261 -6.32 -43.84 27.26
N ASP A 262 -5.48 -44.52 26.47
CA ASP A 262 -5.64 -45.93 26.09
C ASP A 262 -4.61 -46.90 26.76
N GLU A 263 -3.91 -46.47 27.82
CA GLU A 263 -3.15 -47.35 28.75
C GLU A 263 -3.79 -47.48 30.14
#